data_AF-A0A7Y6PIB1-F1
#
_entry.id   AF-A0A7Y6PIB1-F1
#
_cell.length_a   1.000
_cell.length_b   1.000
_cell.length_c   1.000
_cell.angle_alpha   90.00
_cell.angle_beta   90.00
_cell.angle_gamma   90.00
#
_symmetry.space_group_name_H-M   'P 1'
#
loop_
_entity.id
_entity.type
_entity.pdbx_description
1 polymer ?
#
loop_
_entity_poly.entity_id
_entity_poly.type
_entity_poly.pdbx_seq_one_letter_code
_entity_poly.pdbx_strand_id
1 'polypeptide(L)'
;LNGNNAQSYVKHLLIDEMQDYSPIQYKVIQKLYPCRKTILGDTSQSVNPYGSSTAGMIQKAFVTGEIMKLCKSYRSTFEITSFAQKIQPNNELEPIMRHGEHPKILPFKNTEEEIQGIADLVNSFRNSH
;
A
#
# COMPACT_ATOMS: atom_id res chain seq x y z
N LEU A 1 -5.20 12.07 -33.88
CA LEU A 1 -5.02 10.96 -32.91
C LEU A 1 -6.38 10.62 -32.34
N ASN A 2 -7.02 9.55 -32.82
CA ASN A 2 -8.39 9.19 -32.46
C ASN A 2 -8.42 8.60 -31.04
N GLY A 3 -8.34 9.47 -30.02
CA GLY A 3 -8.26 9.11 -28.59
C GLY A 3 -9.56 8.60 -27.99
N ASN A 4 -10.33 7.81 -28.74
CA ASN A 4 -11.68 7.37 -28.35
C ASN A 4 -11.90 5.86 -28.53
N ASN A 5 -10.84 5.07 -28.67
CA ASN A 5 -10.95 3.62 -28.77
C ASN A 5 -11.05 3.01 -27.38
N ALA A 6 -12.28 2.92 -26.87
CA ALA A 6 -12.58 2.09 -25.70
C ALA A 6 -12.10 0.65 -25.97
N GLN A 7 -11.40 0.07 -25.00
CA GLN A 7 -10.81 -1.26 -25.07
C GLN A 7 -11.86 -2.32 -24.70
N SER A 8 -12.94 -2.40 -25.48
CA SER A 8 -14.12 -3.24 -25.21
C SER A 8 -13.86 -4.74 -25.23
N TYR A 9 -12.72 -5.17 -25.80
CA TYR A 9 -12.29 -6.57 -25.77
C TYR A 9 -11.82 -7.01 -24.37
N VAL A 10 -11.37 -6.08 -23.53
CA VAL A 10 -10.97 -6.37 -22.15
C VAL A 10 -12.20 -6.70 -21.33
N LYS A 11 -12.20 -7.89 -20.70
CA LYS A 11 -13.36 -8.39 -19.94
C LYS A 11 -13.32 -8.03 -18.45
N HIS A 12 -12.12 -7.87 -17.90
CA HIS A 12 -11.90 -7.51 -16.50
C HIS A 12 -10.59 -6.74 -16.35
N LEU A 13 -10.56 -5.74 -15.47
CA LEU A 13 -9.37 -4.96 -15.18
C LEU A 13 -9.04 -5.03 -13.68
N LEU A 14 -7.79 -5.36 -13.37
CA LEU A 14 -7.25 -5.25 -12.02
C LEU A 14 -6.52 -3.92 -11.89
N ILE A 15 -6.80 -3.20 -10.81
CA ILE A 15 -6.10 -1.96 -10.44
C ILE A 15 -5.55 -2.18 -9.04
N ASP A 16 -4.23 -2.17 -8.93
CA ASP A 16 -3.53 -2.31 -7.65
C ASP A 16 -3.10 -0.93 -7.13
N GLU A 17 -2.77 -0.84 -5.84
CA GLU A 17 -2.37 0.39 -5.16
C GLU A 17 -3.36 1.55 -5.38
N MET A 18 -4.65 1.28 -5.10
CA MET A 18 -5.76 2.19 -5.39
C MET A 18 -5.57 3.62 -4.89
N GLN A 19 -4.81 3.78 -3.80
CA GLN A 19 -4.51 5.04 -3.15
C GLN A 19 -3.62 5.95 -3.98
N ASP A 20 -2.88 5.44 -4.96
CA ASP A 20 -1.95 6.24 -5.79
C ASP A 20 -2.62 6.89 -7.01
N TYR A 21 -3.89 6.58 -7.26
CA TYR A 21 -4.67 7.12 -8.35
C TYR A 21 -5.63 8.19 -7.85
N SER A 22 -5.65 9.34 -8.52
CA SER A 22 -6.61 10.41 -8.31
C SER A 22 -8.00 10.09 -8.91
N PRO A 23 -9.06 10.77 -8.45
CA PRO A 23 -10.41 10.58 -9.01
C PRO A 23 -10.50 10.83 -10.52
N ILE A 24 -9.70 11.76 -11.07
CA ILE A 24 -9.70 12.02 -12.51
C ILE A 24 -9.08 10.85 -13.30
N GLN A 25 -8.05 10.19 -12.77
CA GLN A 25 -7.48 9.00 -13.38
C GLN A 25 -8.51 7.86 -13.41
N TYR A 26 -9.30 7.68 -12.35
CA TYR A 26 -10.38 6.70 -12.36
C TYR A 26 -11.46 6.99 -13.41
N LYS A 27 -11.82 8.26 -13.64
CA LYS A 27 -12.74 8.63 -14.74
C LYS A 27 -12.17 8.29 -16.11
N VAL A 28 -10.88 8.53 -16.33
CA VAL A 28 -10.19 8.16 -17.57
C VAL A 28 -10.19 6.64 -17.75
N ILE A 29 -9.83 5.88 -16.71
CA ILE A 29 -9.84 4.42 -16.72
C ILE A 29 -11.23 3.87 -17.02
N GLN A 30 -12.28 4.44 -16.41
CA GLN A 30 -13.67 4.05 -16.67
C GLN A 30 -14.07 4.27 -18.13
N LYS A 31 -13.63 5.37 -18.75
CA LYS A 31 -13.89 5.66 -20.17
C LYS A 31 -13.13 4.71 -21.11
N LEU A 32 -11.87 4.42 -20.80
CA LEU A 32 -11.02 3.57 -21.63
C LEU A 32 -11.40 2.08 -21.52
N TYR A 33 -11.82 1.63 -20.35
CA TYR A 33 -12.10 0.23 -20.06
C TYR A 33 -13.53 0.05 -19.54
N PRO A 34 -14.55 -0.06 -20.42
CA PRO A 34 -15.94 -0.27 -20.04
C PRO A 34 -16.20 -1.74 -19.64
N CYS A 35 -15.44 -2.25 -18.67
CA CYS A 35 -15.51 -3.61 -18.15
C CYS A 35 -15.59 -3.64 -16.62
N ARG A 36 -15.78 -4.84 -16.06
CA ARG A 36 -15.72 -5.08 -14.60
C ARG A 36 -14.31 -4.80 -14.08
N LYS A 37 -14.22 -4.37 -12.82
CA LYS A 37 -12.96 -3.97 -12.20
C LYS A 37 -12.86 -4.57 -10.81
N THR A 38 -11.66 -5.00 -10.44
CA THR A 38 -11.28 -5.24 -9.05
C THR A 38 -10.20 -4.24 -8.71
N ILE A 39 -10.45 -3.45 -7.67
CA ILE A 39 -9.58 -2.35 -7.25
C ILE A 39 -9.10 -2.71 -5.85
N LEU A 40 -7.78 -2.76 -5.68
CA LEU A 40 -7.10 -3.22 -4.48
C LEU A 40 -6.17 -2.12 -3.98
N GLY A 41 -6.03 -2.01 -2.66
CA GLY A 41 -5.07 -1.11 -2.04
C GLY A 41 -5.46 -0.74 -0.62
N ASP A 42 -4.72 0.19 -0.05
CA ASP A 42 -4.83 0.59 1.35
C ASP A 42 -4.64 2.10 1.47
N THR A 43 -5.68 2.80 1.91
CA THR A 43 -5.64 4.26 2.07
C THR A 43 -4.60 4.72 3.10
N SER A 44 -4.21 3.85 4.04
CA SER A 44 -3.18 4.18 5.02
C SER A 44 -1.77 4.20 4.39
N GLN A 45 -1.58 3.64 3.20
CA GLN A 45 -0.28 3.56 2.50
C GLN A 45 -0.09 4.66 1.46
N SER A 46 -0.89 5.72 1.51
CA SER A 46 -0.78 6.82 0.54
C SER A 46 0.53 7.59 0.73
N VAL A 47 1.42 7.52 -0.26
CA VAL A 47 2.69 8.28 -0.27
C VAL A 47 2.58 9.59 -1.05
N ASN A 48 1.54 9.76 -1.87
CA ASN A 48 1.33 10.97 -2.67
C ASN A 48 0.44 11.98 -1.92
N PRO A 49 0.95 13.17 -1.54
CA PRO A 49 0.15 14.18 -0.85
C PRO A 49 -0.88 14.88 -1.78
N TYR A 50 -0.75 14.74 -3.09
CA TYR A 50 -1.54 15.50 -4.08
C TYR A 50 -2.64 14.70 -4.78
N GLY A 51 -2.78 13.41 -4.48
CA GLY A 51 -3.67 12.55 -5.25
C GLY A 51 -3.93 11.21 -4.60
N SER A 52 -4.50 11.23 -3.39
CA SER A 52 -4.99 10.00 -2.76
C SER A 52 -6.47 9.79 -3.02
N SER A 53 -6.87 8.57 -3.40
CA SER A 53 -8.28 8.18 -3.46
C SER A 53 -8.62 7.21 -2.34
N THR A 54 -9.70 7.49 -1.63
CA THR A 54 -10.32 6.52 -0.73
C THR A 54 -11.27 5.60 -1.47
N ALA A 55 -11.57 4.43 -0.89
CA ALA A 55 -12.58 3.53 -1.44
C ALA A 55 -13.93 4.24 -1.69
N GLY A 56 -14.32 5.19 -0.82
CA GLY A 56 -15.53 6.00 -1.01
C GLY A 56 -15.43 6.99 -2.17
N MET A 57 -14.26 7.58 -2.43
CA MET A 57 -14.05 8.44 -3.61
C MET A 57 -14.09 7.63 -4.90
N ILE A 58 -13.50 6.43 -4.88
CA ILE A 58 -13.51 5.47 -5.99
C ILE A 58 -14.95 5.05 -6.28
N GLN A 59 -15.72 4.70 -5.24
CA GLN A 59 -17.13 4.34 -5.39
C GLN A 59 -17.97 5.48 -5.98
N LYS A 60 -17.63 6.76 -5.74
CA LYS A 60 -18.31 7.88 -6.43
C LYS A 60 -17.96 7.98 -7.92
N ALA A 61 -16.79 7.48 -8.32
CA ALA A 61 -16.41 7.41 -9.73
C ALA A 61 -17.12 6.25 -10.46
N PHE A 62 -17.45 5.16 -9.76
CA PHE A 62 -18.08 3.98 -10.36
C PHE A 62 -19.55 3.83 -9.95
N VAL A 63 -20.46 3.63 -10.91
CA VAL A 63 -21.92 3.59 -10.66
C VAL A 63 -22.34 2.41 -9.75
N THR A 64 -21.55 1.34 -9.71
CA THR A 64 -21.83 0.13 -8.92
C THR A 64 -20.52 -0.47 -8.39
N GLY A 65 -20.55 -1.07 -7.19
CA GLY A 65 -19.41 -1.76 -6.60
C GLY A 65 -19.58 -2.01 -5.11
N GLU A 66 -19.08 -3.15 -4.65
CA GLU A 66 -19.02 -3.52 -3.24
C GLU A 66 -17.63 -3.20 -2.67
N ILE A 67 -17.57 -2.69 -1.44
CA ILE A 67 -16.33 -2.44 -0.72
C ILE A 67 -16.17 -3.56 0.29
N MET A 68 -15.05 -4.28 0.20
CA MET A 68 -14.64 -5.29 1.17
C MET A 68 -13.32 -4.86 1.82
N LYS A 69 -13.23 -4.99 3.14
CA LYS A 69 -11.99 -4.72 3.89
C LYS A 69 -11.40 -6.03 4.40
N LEU A 70 -10.11 -6.21 4.19
CA LEU A 70 -9.35 -7.32 4.76
C LEU A 70 -8.54 -6.80 5.94
N CYS A 71 -9.00 -7.12 7.15
CA CYS A 71 -8.42 -6.58 8.38
C CYS A 71 -7.21 -7.35 8.89
N LYS A 72 -7.01 -8.60 8.46
CA LYS A 72 -5.98 -9.50 8.99
C LYS A 72 -4.66 -9.36 8.23
N SER A 73 -3.58 -9.06 8.96
CA SER A 73 -2.23 -8.99 8.40
C SER A 73 -1.46 -10.29 8.64
N TYR A 74 -1.01 -10.92 7.55
CA TYR A 74 -0.20 -12.15 7.55
C TYR A 74 1.28 -11.89 7.21
N ARG A 75 1.62 -10.68 6.75
CA ARG A 75 2.94 -10.38 6.16
C ARG A 75 4.02 -10.17 7.22
N SER A 76 3.72 -9.39 8.24
CA SER A 76 4.66 -8.93 9.27
C SER A 76 4.47 -9.68 10.59
N THR A 77 5.50 -9.68 11.45
CA THR A 77 5.34 -10.19 12.81
C THR A 77 4.44 -9.26 13.62
N PHE A 78 3.96 -9.77 14.76
CA PHE A 78 3.20 -8.99 15.72
C PHE A 78 4.00 -7.73 16.13
N GLU A 79 5.29 -7.88 16.46
CA GLU A 79 6.16 -6.82 16.94
C GLU A 79 6.35 -5.70 15.91
N ILE A 80 6.57 -6.05 14.64
CA ILE A 80 6.69 -5.09 13.53
C ILE A 80 5.37 -4.34 13.34
N THR A 81 4.25 -5.07 13.36
CA THR A 81 2.91 -4.48 13.16
C THR A 81 2.54 -3.55 14.30
N SER A 82 2.76 -3.96 15.55
CA SER A 82 2.53 -3.13 16.74
C SER A 82 3.44 -1.91 16.79
N PHE A 83 4.68 -2.01 16.30
CA PHE A 83 5.56 -0.86 16.17
C PHE A 83 5.03 0.14 15.13
N ALA A 84 4.62 -0.32 13.95
CA ALA A 84 4.04 0.53 12.90
C ALA A 84 2.74 1.21 13.36
N GLN A 85 1.87 0.51 14.11
CA GLN A 85 0.63 1.08 14.66
C GLN A 85 0.85 2.23 15.66
N LYS A 86 2.03 2.34 16.28
CA LYS A 86 2.39 3.51 17.11
C LYS A 86 2.67 4.76 16.29
N ILE A 87 3.06 4.60 15.03
CA ILE A 87 3.38 5.70 14.10
C ILE A 87 2.11 6.10 13.34
N GLN A 88 1.39 5.12 12.80
CA GLN A 88 0.16 5.32 12.06
C GLN A 88 -0.91 4.35 12.59
N PRO A 89 -1.75 4.81 13.54
CA PRO A 89 -2.78 3.97 14.12
C PRO A 89 -3.82 3.53 13.09
N ASN A 90 -4.12 2.23 13.06
CA ASN A 90 -5.23 1.65 12.32
C ASN A 90 -5.98 0.67 13.22
N ASN A 91 -7.14 1.11 13.71
CA ASN A 91 -7.96 0.35 14.66
C ASN A 91 -8.66 -0.87 14.03
N GLU A 92 -8.75 -0.93 12.71
CA GLU A 92 -9.35 -2.06 11.99
C GLU A 92 -8.34 -3.18 11.73
N LEU A 93 -7.03 -2.92 11.87
CA LEU A 93 -5.97 -3.88 11.57
C LEU A 93 -5.83 -4.91 12.70
N GLU A 94 -6.01 -6.18 12.35
CA GLU A 94 -5.82 -7.34 13.22
C GLU A 94 -4.46 -8.01 12.91
N PRO A 95 -3.44 -7.83 13.76
CA PRO A 95 -2.19 -8.56 13.60
C PRO A 95 -2.38 -10.03 13.98
N ILE A 96 -1.82 -10.92 13.17
CA ILE A 96 -1.77 -12.35 13.49
C ILE A 96 -0.60 -12.63 14.42
N MET A 97 -0.79 -13.58 15.35
CA MET A 97 0.19 -14.00 16.36
C MET A 97 1.36 -14.80 15.75
N ARG A 98 2.14 -14.16 14.88
CA ARG A 98 3.47 -14.61 14.49
C ARG A 98 4.50 -13.73 15.17
N HIS A 99 5.17 -14.26 16.18
CA HIS A 99 6.16 -13.51 16.96
C HIS A 99 7.55 -13.59 16.33
N GLY A 100 8.34 -12.54 16.51
CA GLY A 100 9.73 -12.45 16.11
C GLY A 100 10.48 -11.39 16.93
N GLU A 101 11.60 -10.90 16.41
CA GLU A 101 12.36 -9.84 17.08
C GLU A 101 11.62 -8.49 17.04
N HIS A 102 11.79 -7.70 18.11
CA HIS A 102 11.33 -6.31 18.12
C HIS A 102 12.17 -5.43 17.19
N PRO A 103 11.55 -4.47 16.48
CA PRO A 103 12.28 -3.43 15.75
C PRO A 103 13.23 -2.66 16.68
N LYS A 104 14.49 -2.49 16.27
CA LYS A 104 15.52 -1.74 17.00
C LYS A 104 15.62 -0.32 16.45
N ILE A 105 15.79 0.66 17.35
CA ILE A 105 16.11 2.05 17.00
C ILE A 105 17.55 2.30 17.47
N LEU A 106 18.46 2.59 16.54
CA LEU A 106 19.87 2.82 16.83
C LEU A 106 20.22 4.28 16.51
N PRO A 107 20.46 5.13 17.53
CA PRO A 107 20.89 6.51 17.30
C PRO A 107 22.39 6.59 17.02
N PHE A 108 22.78 7.45 16.09
CA PHE A 108 24.18 7.73 15.73
C PHE A 108 24.46 9.23 15.85
N LYS A 109 25.71 9.62 16.18
CA LYS A 109 26.04 11.03 16.41
C LYS A 109 26.21 11.82 15.13
N ASN A 110 26.57 11.14 14.04
CA ASN A 110 26.84 11.71 12.74
C ASN A 110 26.63 10.66 11.64
N THR A 111 26.65 11.13 10.40
CA THR A 111 26.41 10.30 9.21
C THR A 111 27.51 9.27 8.96
N GLU A 112 28.75 9.53 9.37
CA GLU A 112 29.85 8.55 9.23
C GLU A 112 29.62 7.35 10.15
N GLU A 113 29.27 7.59 11.43
CA GLU A 113 28.89 6.55 12.38
C GLU A 113 27.65 5.77 11.92
N GLU A 114 26.64 6.45 11.35
CA GLU A 114 25.43 5.83 10.81
C GLU A 114 25.74 4.90 9.63
N ILE A 115 26.55 5.36 8.67
CA ILE A 115 26.96 4.54 7.52
C ILE A 115 27.73 3.30 7.99
N GLN A 116 28.66 3.47 8.95
CA GLN A 116 29.40 2.34 9.51
C GLN A 116 28.47 1.36 10.21
N GLY A 117 27.52 1.84 11.02
CA GLY A 117 26.51 1.01 11.68
C GLY A 117 25.65 0.22 10.70
N ILE A 118 25.22 0.83 9.59
CA ILE A 118 24.49 0.14 8.51
C ILE A 118 25.37 -0.96 7.88
N ALA A 119 26.64 -0.67 7.59
CA ALA A 119 27.57 -1.66 7.02
C ALA A 119 27.77 -2.86 7.95
N ASP A 120 27.91 -2.61 9.26
CA ASP A 120 28.07 -3.66 10.27
C ASP A 120 26.82 -4.55 10.37
N LEU A 121 25.62 -3.94 10.31
CA LEU A 121 24.35 -4.68 10.28
C LEU A 121 24.22 -5.56 9.03
N VAL A 122 24.57 -5.03 7.86
CA VAL A 122 24.54 -5.79 6.60
C VAL A 122 25.53 -6.97 6.65
N ASN A 123 26.74 -6.76 7.16
CA ASN A 123 27.74 -7.82 7.32
C ASN A 123 27.29 -8.88 8.34
N SER A 124 26.72 -8.45 9.46
CA SER A 124 26.18 -9.36 10.48
C SER A 124 25.07 -10.24 9.91
N PHE A 125 24.15 -9.64 9.12
CA PHE A 125 23.08 -10.38 8.46
C PHE A 125 23.61 -11.41 7.45
N ARG A 126 24.63 -11.06 6.66
CA ARG A 126 25.29 -11.99 5.72
C ARG A 126 25.91 -13.21 6.43
N ASN A 127 26.43 -13.01 7.63
CA ASN A 127 27.07 -14.08 8.42
C ASN A 127 26.08 -14.88 9.28
N SER A 128 24.81 -14.48 9.35
CA SER A 128 23.75 -15.20 10.10
C SER A 128 23.11 -16.37 9.33
N HIS A 129 23.64 -16.70 8.15
CA HIS A 129 23.22 -17.80 7.29
C HIS A 129 24.37 -18.72 6.93
#